data_AF-A0A5K1HV16-F1
#
_entry.id   AF-A0A5K1HV16-F1
#
_cell.length_a   1.000
_cell.length_b   1.000
_cell.length_c   1.000
_cell.angle_alpha   90.00
_cell.angle_beta   90.00
_cell.angle_gamma   90.00
#
_symmetry.space_group_name_H-M   'P 1'
#
loop_
_entity.id
_entity.type
_entity.pdbx_description
1 polymer ?
#
loop_
_entity_poly.entity_id
_entity_poly.type
_entity_poly.pdbx_seq_one_letter_code
_entity_poly.pdbx_strand_id
1 'polypeptide(L)' 'EDSMIIRSPEPEVKILVDRDPIKTSFEEWARPGHFSRTIAKGPDTTTWIWNLHADAHDSIAIPMIWRRSPEKY' A
#
# COMPACT_ATOMS: atom_id res chain seq x y z
N GLU A 1 32.98 -28.44 36.61
CA GLU A 1 32.48 -28.99 35.34
C GLU A 1 31.57 -27.93 34.75
N ASP A 2 32.04 -27.19 33.76
CA ASP A 2 31.30 -26.05 33.20
C ASP A 2 30.10 -26.55 32.37
N SER A 3 28.91 -26.20 32.84
CA SER A 3 27.64 -26.43 32.15
C SER A 3 27.61 -25.67 30.81
N MET A 4 27.77 -26.39 29.70
CA MET A 4 27.48 -25.88 28.36
C MET A 4 25.96 -25.68 28.19
N ILE A 5 25.51 -24.42 28.26
CA ILE A 5 24.16 -24.04 27.85
C ILE A 5 24.16 -23.90 26.33
N ILE A 6 23.64 -24.91 25.63
CA ILE A 6 23.40 -24.83 24.18
C ILE A 6 22.19 -23.92 23.96
N ARG A 7 22.41 -22.72 23.43
CA ARG A 7 21.32 -21.82 23.03
C ARG A 7 20.72 -22.33 21.71
N SER A 8 19.39 -22.40 21.64
CA SER A 8 18.66 -22.69 20.40
C SER A 8 19.04 -21.65 19.33
N PRO A 9 19.21 -22.03 18.05
CA PRO A 9 19.48 -21.06 16.99
C PRO A 9 18.37 -20.01 16.92
N GLU A 10 18.76 -18.74 16.73
CA GLU A 10 17.81 -17.65 16.52
C GLU A 10 17.08 -17.84 15.19
N PRO A 11 15.79 -17.47 15.09
CA PRO A 11 15.03 -17.62 13.87
C PRO A 11 15.62 -16.74 12.74
N GLU A 12 15.91 -17.34 11.59
CA GLU A 12 16.33 -16.60 10.39
C GLU A 12 15.19 -15.69 9.89
N VAL A 13 15.50 -14.40 9.71
CA VAL A 13 14.58 -13.42 9.11
C VAL A 13 14.51 -13.66 7.60
N LYS A 14 13.30 -13.94 7.08
CA LYS A 14 13.05 -14.08 5.64
C LYS A 14 12.54 -12.76 5.06
N ILE A 15 13.14 -12.31 3.96
CA ILE A 15 12.66 -11.15 3.18
C ILE A 15 11.67 -11.67 2.12
N LEU A 16 10.42 -11.20 2.18
CA LEU A 16 9.38 -11.48 1.19
C LEU A 16 9.08 -10.20 0.41
N VAL A 17 9.22 -10.24 -0.92
CA VAL A 17 8.94 -9.12 -1.82
C VAL A 17 8.25 -9.65 -3.06
N ASP A 18 7.12 -9.06 -3.42
CA ASP A 18 6.42 -9.36 -4.68
C ASP A 18 7.12 -8.66 -5.84
N ARG A 19 7.34 -9.40 -6.94
CA ARG A 19 7.85 -8.83 -8.20
C ARG A 19 6.69 -8.28 -9.02
N ASP A 20 6.84 -7.04 -9.47
CA ASP A 20 5.87 -6.32 -10.32
C ASP A 20 4.41 -6.39 -9.83
N PRO A 21 4.12 -6.01 -8.56
CA PRO A 21 2.77 -6.10 -8.01
C PRO A 21 1.77 -5.16 -8.71
N ILE A 22 2.27 -4.09 -9.33
CA ILE A 22 1.49 -3.10 -10.11
C ILE A 22 2.27 -2.80 -11.38
N LYS A 23 1.59 -2.85 -12.54
CA LYS A 23 2.22 -2.51 -13.83
C LYS A 23 2.47 -1.01 -13.94
N THR A 24 3.67 -0.65 -14.39
CA THR A 24 4.00 0.73 -14.75
C THR A 24 3.23 1.14 -16.00
N SER A 25 2.43 2.19 -15.90
CA SER A 25 1.71 2.80 -17.02
C SER A 25 1.32 4.26 -16.71
N PHE A 26 0.89 4.99 -17.73
CA PHE A 26 0.34 6.34 -17.59
C PHE A 26 -1.20 6.37 -17.42
N GLU A 27 -1.87 5.22 -17.38
CA GLU A 27 -3.34 5.15 -17.36
C GLU A 27 -3.95 5.84 -16.14
N GLU A 28 -3.40 5.59 -14.96
CA GLU A 28 -3.88 6.20 -13.71
C GLU A 28 -3.56 7.70 -13.61
N TRP A 29 -2.52 8.18 -14.31
CA TRP A 29 -2.17 9.60 -14.36
C TRP A 29 -3.24 10.43 -15.08
N ALA A 30 -3.95 9.82 -16.03
CA ALA A 30 -5.07 10.43 -16.73
C ALA A 30 -6.38 10.43 -15.92
N ARG A 31 -6.37 9.86 -14.69
CA ARG A 31 -7.56 9.68 -13.84
C ARG A 31 -7.33 10.32 -12.46
N PRO A 32 -7.41 11.66 -12.35
CA PRO A 32 -7.18 12.32 -11.06
C PRO A 32 -8.18 11.83 -10.02
N GLY A 33 -7.66 11.49 -8.82
CA GLY A 33 -8.47 10.95 -7.74
C GLY A 33 -8.69 9.44 -7.78
N HIS A 34 -8.05 8.70 -8.71
CA HIS A 34 -8.16 7.24 -8.80
C HIS A 34 -7.87 6.50 -7.48
N PHE A 35 -7.07 7.12 -6.61
CA PHE A 35 -6.68 6.61 -5.29
C PHE A 35 -7.81 6.65 -4.25
N SER A 36 -8.90 7.39 -4.50
CA SER A 36 -10.04 7.49 -3.59
C SER A 36 -11.35 7.24 -4.33
N ARG A 37 -12.16 6.30 -3.85
CA ARG A 37 -13.46 5.98 -4.46
C ARG A 37 -14.42 7.19 -4.47
N THR A 38 -14.30 8.08 -3.49
CA THR A 38 -15.13 9.29 -3.40
C THR A 38 -14.67 10.33 -4.42
N ILE A 39 -13.37 10.57 -4.55
CA ILE A 39 -12.81 11.56 -5.48
C ILE A 39 -12.87 11.06 -6.93
N ALA A 40 -12.67 9.76 -7.18
CA ALA A 40 -12.70 9.15 -8.51
C ALA A 40 -14.03 9.34 -9.27
N LYS A 41 -15.11 9.75 -8.61
CA LYS A 41 -16.39 10.10 -9.27
C LYS A 41 -16.31 11.36 -10.13
N GLY A 42 -15.31 12.20 -9.89
CA GLY A 42 -15.10 13.44 -10.63
C GLY A 42 -15.66 14.69 -9.94
N PRO A 43 -15.41 15.87 -10.53
CA PRO A 43 -15.70 17.16 -9.90
C PRO A 43 -17.17 17.58 -10.04
N ASP A 44 -17.95 17.40 -8.97
CA ASP A 44 -19.29 17.99 -8.87
C ASP A 44 -19.26 19.46 -8.41
N THR A 45 -18.20 19.85 -7.67
CA THR A 45 -18.00 21.21 -7.16
C THR A 45 -16.51 21.55 -7.17
N THR A 46 -16.15 22.83 -7.05
CA THR A 46 -14.73 23.25 -6.95
C THR A 46 -14.03 22.72 -5.69
N THR A 47 -14.78 22.36 -4.64
CA THR A 47 -14.27 21.66 -3.45
C THR A 47 -13.57 20.35 -3.80
N TRP A 48 -14.01 19.68 -4.87
CA TRP A 48 -13.37 18.46 -5.33
C TRP A 48 -11.88 18.66 -5.65
N ILE A 49 -11.49 19.81 -6.22
CA ILE A 49 -10.09 20.11 -6.54
C ILE A 49 -9.27 20.21 -5.25
N TRP A 50 -9.81 20.85 -4.21
CA TRP A 50 -9.12 20.98 -2.94
C TRP A 50 -8.98 19.63 -2.23
N ASN A 51 -10.04 18.82 -2.24
CA ASN A 51 -10.01 17.47 -1.68
C ASN A 51 -9.02 16.57 -2.43
N LEU A 52 -8.92 16.69 -3.76
CA LEU A 52 -7.91 15.97 -4.55
C LEU A 52 -6.50 16.24 -4.05
N HIS A 53 -6.14 17.49 -3.76
CA HIS A 53 -4.81 17.85 -3.28
C HIS A 53 -4.58 17.45 -1.82
N ALA A 54 -5.59 17.61 -0.97
CA ALA A 54 -5.50 17.25 0.44
C ALA A 54 -5.31 15.74 0.64
N ASP A 55 -6.05 14.92 -0.11
CA ASP A 55 -6.10 13.48 0.10
C ASP A 55 -5.01 12.71 -0.67
N ALA A 56 -4.29 13.37 -1.59
CA ALA A 56 -3.27 12.72 -2.42
C ALA A 56 -2.14 12.05 -1.61
N HIS A 57 -1.86 12.57 -0.40
CA HIS A 57 -0.84 12.04 0.50
C HIS A 57 -1.42 11.32 1.74
N ASP A 58 -2.75 11.27 1.89
CA ASP A 58 -3.37 10.54 3.00
C ASP A 58 -3.46 9.04 2.68
N SER A 59 -2.38 8.33 3.02
CA SER A 59 -2.28 6.89 2.83
C SER A 59 -3.34 6.06 3.57
N ILE A 60 -4.00 6.60 4.60
CA ILE A 60 -5.11 5.93 5.31
C ILE A 60 -6.41 6.12 4.54
N ALA A 61 -6.64 7.31 3.99
CA ALA A 61 -7.81 7.62 3.17
C ALA A 61 -7.76 7.01 1.77
N ILE A 62 -6.59 6.56 1.29
CA ILE A 62 -6.42 5.75 0.07
C ILE A 62 -6.75 4.28 0.39
N PRO A 63 -8.00 3.82 0.19
CA PRO A 63 -8.39 2.50 0.65
C PRO A 63 -8.15 1.49 -0.48
N MET A 64 -7.51 0.37 -0.15
CA MET A 64 -7.59 -0.91 -0.88
C MET A 64 -6.71 -1.16 -2.12
N ILE A 65 -5.61 -0.44 -2.36
CA ILE A 65 -4.60 -0.95 -3.31
C ILE A 65 -3.61 -1.91 -2.61
N TRP A 66 -3.28 -1.67 -1.35
CA TRP A 66 -2.30 -2.47 -0.61
C TRP A 66 -2.88 -3.58 0.28
N ARG A 67 -4.20 -3.68 0.42
CA ARG A 67 -4.88 -4.69 1.27
C ARG A 67 -5.35 -5.90 0.44
N ARG A 68 -4.47 -6.49 -0.38
CA ARG A 68 -4.73 -7.79 -1.03
C ARG A 68 -3.93 -8.90 -0.34
N SER A 69 -4.66 -9.71 0.41
CA SER A 69 -4.39 -11.08 0.86
C SER A 69 -3.10 -11.40 1.64
N PRO A 70 -3.19 -11.74 2.95
CA PRO A 70 -2.17 -12.52 3.62
C PRO A 70 -2.26 -14.03 3.28
N GLU A 71 -3.17 -14.45 2.41
CA GLU A 71 -3.30 -15.86 2.04
C GLU A 71 -2.29 -16.22 0.95
N LYS A 72 -1.10 -16.64 1.39
CA LYS A 72 -0.31 -17.76 0.88
C LYS A 72 1.12 -17.66 1.42
N TYR A 73 1.30 -17.92 2.72
CA TYR A 73 2.41 -18.70 3.31
C TYR A 73 2.03 -19.09 4.74
#